data_AF-Q862J1-F1
#
_entry.id   AF-Q862J1-F1
#
_cell.length_a   1.000
_cell.length_b   1.000
_cell.length_c   1.000
_cell.angle_alpha   90.00
_cell.angle_beta   90.00
_cell.angle_gamma   90.00
#
_symmetry.space_group_name_H-M   'P 1'
#
loop_
_entity.id
_entity.type
_entity.pdbx_description
1 polymer ?
#
loop_
_entity_poly.entity_id
_entity_poly.type
_entity_poly.pdbx_seq_one_letter_code
_entity_poly.pdbx_strand_id
1 'polypeptide(L)'
;GRCAQAKQWGWTQGRWPKKSAEFLLHMLKNAESNAELKGLDVDSLVIEHIQVNKAPKMRRRTYRAHGRINPYMSSPCHIEMILTEKEQM
;
A
#
# COMPACT_ATOMS: atom_id res chain seq x y z
N GLY A 1 3.66 -10.94 14.06
CA GLY A 1 3.67 -12.10 14.97
C GLY A 1 2.86 -13.21 14.33
N ARG A 2 2.80 -14.38 14.95
CA ARG A 2 1.85 -15.42 14.50
C ARG A 2 0.42 -14.95 14.75
N CYS A 3 -0.51 -15.28 13.86
CA CYS A 3 -1.91 -14.88 13.97
C CYS A 3 -2.83 -15.96 13.38
N ALA A 4 -3.96 -16.24 14.05
CA ALA A 4 -4.94 -17.23 13.58
C ALA A 4 -5.59 -16.86 12.23
N GLN A 5 -5.82 -15.57 11.95
CA GLN A 5 -6.44 -15.12 10.69
C GLN A 5 -5.56 -15.39 9.45
N ALA A 6 -4.24 -15.51 9.62
CA ALA A 6 -3.33 -15.82 8.52
C ALA A 6 -3.55 -17.22 7.93
N LYS A 7 -4.25 -18.12 8.66
CA LYS A 7 -4.58 -19.48 8.19
C LYS A 7 -5.38 -19.49 6.89
N GLN A 8 -6.25 -18.49 6.67
CA GLN A 8 -7.01 -18.35 5.42
C GLN A 8 -6.09 -18.25 4.18
N TRP A 9 -4.89 -17.71 4.36
CA TRP A 9 -3.89 -17.52 3.31
C TRP A 9 -2.81 -18.61 3.33
N GLY A 10 -3.03 -19.72 4.04
CA GLY A 10 -2.05 -20.78 4.20
C GLY A 10 -0.78 -20.36 4.95
N TRP A 11 -0.81 -19.25 5.68
CA TRP A 11 0.37 -18.68 6.34
C TRP A 11 0.21 -18.60 7.86
N THR A 12 1.33 -18.48 8.58
CA THR A 12 1.32 -18.47 10.05
C THR A 12 1.41 -17.06 10.65
N GLN A 13 1.92 -16.09 9.91
CA GLN A 13 2.22 -14.74 10.40
C GLN A 13 1.35 -13.68 9.70
N GLY A 14 0.96 -12.64 10.43
CA GLY A 14 0.17 -11.55 9.88
C GLY A 14 0.22 -10.31 10.76
N ARG A 15 -0.19 -9.17 10.19
CA ARG A 15 -0.35 -7.87 10.87
C ARG A 15 -1.46 -7.06 10.19
N TRP A 16 -1.95 -6.03 10.89
CA TRP A 16 -2.93 -5.07 10.39
C TRP A 16 -2.30 -3.66 10.35
N PRO A 17 -1.52 -3.33 9.32
CA PRO A 17 -0.88 -2.02 9.20
C PRO A 17 -1.90 -0.94 8.82
N LYS A 18 -2.66 -0.44 9.80
CA LYS A 18 -3.75 0.53 9.63
C LYS A 18 -3.39 1.68 8.68
N LYS A 19 -2.27 2.36 8.94
CA LYS A 19 -1.80 3.49 8.12
C LYS A 19 -1.62 3.11 6.65
N SER A 20 -0.97 1.98 6.36
CA SER A 20 -0.74 1.53 4.98
C SER A 20 -2.05 1.14 4.28
N ALA A 21 -2.96 0.47 5.01
CA ALA A 21 -4.27 0.09 4.48
C ALA A 21 -5.13 1.32 4.14
N GLU A 22 -5.08 2.37 4.96
CA GLU A 22 -5.78 3.64 4.69
C GLU A 22 -5.29 4.32 3.40
N PHE A 23 -3.97 4.35 3.16
CA PHE A 23 -3.42 4.90 1.91
C PHE A 23 -3.84 4.10 0.67
N LEU A 24 -3.82 2.76 0.75
CA LEU A 24 -4.28 1.91 -0.36
C LEU A 24 -5.79 2.06 -0.61
N LEU A 25 -6.59 2.17 0.45
CA LEU A 25 -8.04 2.39 0.32
C LEU A 25 -8.34 3.74 -0.35
N HIS A 26 -7.61 4.80 0.03
CA HIS A 26 -7.76 6.10 -0.62
C HIS A 26 -7.40 6.04 -2.10
N MET A 27 -6.36 5.29 -2.46
CA MET A 27 -5.94 5.11 -3.85
C MET A 27 -6.97 4.30 -4.67
N LEU A 28 -7.60 3.28 -4.09
CA LEU A 28 -8.68 2.54 -4.73
C LEU A 28 -9.90 3.41 -5.01
N LYS A 29 -10.32 4.23 -4.04
CA LYS A 29 -11.43 5.19 -4.23
C LYS A 29 -11.13 6.22 -5.32
N ASN A 30 -9.88 6.68 -5.40
CA ASN A 30 -9.47 7.57 -6.47
C ASN A 30 -9.53 6.87 -7.83
N ALA A 31 -9.09 5.61 -7.91
CA ALA A 31 -9.15 4.83 -9.12
C ALA A 31 -10.59 4.56 -9.59
N GLU A 32 -11.49 4.27 -8.66
CA GLU A 32 -12.94 4.15 -8.89
C GLU A 32 -13.52 5.44 -9.48
N SER A 33 -13.30 6.60 -8.85
CA SER A 33 -13.75 7.88 -9.41
C SER A 33 -13.14 8.18 -10.79
N ASN A 34 -11.88 7.79 -11.04
CA ASN A 34 -11.29 7.94 -12.37
C ASN A 34 -11.92 7.02 -13.42
N ALA A 35 -12.39 5.84 -13.01
CA ALA A 35 -13.06 4.90 -13.90
C ALA A 35 -14.49 5.37 -14.24
N GLU A 36 -15.23 5.87 -13.25
CA GLU A 36 -16.55 6.51 -13.47
C GLU A 36 -16.45 7.67 -14.47
N LEU A 37 -15.44 8.53 -14.31
CA LEU A 37 -15.20 9.65 -15.23
C LEU A 37 -14.86 9.18 -16.65
N LYS A 38 -14.27 7.99 -16.80
CA LYS A 38 -13.98 7.36 -18.09
C LYS A 38 -15.16 6.59 -18.67
N GLY A 39 -16.26 6.45 -17.93
CA GLY A 39 -17.45 5.69 -18.34
C GLY A 39 -17.25 4.17 -18.29
N LEU A 40 -16.30 3.69 -17.49
CA LEU A 40 -16.09 2.25 -17.26
C LEU A 40 -17.11 1.73 -16.23
N ASP A 41 -17.48 0.46 -16.34
CA ASP A 41 -18.33 -0.23 -15.36
C ASP A 41 -17.52 -0.60 -14.11
N VAL A 42 -17.74 0.16 -13.04
CA VAL A 42 -17.03 0.03 -11.74
C VAL A 42 -17.16 -1.37 -11.15
N ASP A 43 -18.30 -2.04 -11.33
CA ASP A 43 -18.56 -3.36 -10.76
C ASP A 43 -17.78 -4.47 -11.48
N SER A 44 -17.35 -4.22 -12.72
CA SER A 44 -16.54 -5.14 -13.54
C SER A 44 -15.03 -4.94 -13.40
N LEU A 45 -14.58 -3.89 -12.68
CA LEU A 45 -13.17 -3.55 -12.58
C LEU A 45 -12.40 -4.57 -11.73
N VAL A 46 -11.27 -5.00 -12.27
CA VAL A 46 -10.31 -5.85 -11.58
C VAL A 46 -8.95 -5.16 -11.56
N ILE A 47 -8.23 -5.28 -10.44
CA ILE A 47 -6.85 -4.83 -10.34
C ILE A 47 -5.97 -5.77 -11.18
N GLU A 48 -5.53 -5.29 -12.34
CA GLU A 48 -4.62 -6.04 -13.21
C GLU A 48 -3.18 -5.96 -12.70
N HIS A 49 -2.76 -4.74 -12.31
CA HIS A 49 -1.39 -4.48 -11.93
C HIS A 49 -1.32 -3.61 -10.69
N ILE A 50 -0.42 -3.98 -9.77
CA ILE A 50 -0.05 -3.15 -8.63
C ILE A 50 1.46 -3.20 -8.43
N GLN A 51 2.09 -2.03 -8.34
CA GLN A 51 3.52 -1.88 -8.15
C GLN A 51 3.80 -0.93 -6.99
N VAL A 52 4.77 -1.30 -6.14
CA VAL A 52 5.19 -0.48 -5.00
C VAL A 52 6.70 -0.30 -5.02
N ASN A 53 7.15 0.92 -5.27
CA ASN A 53 8.57 1.29 -5.36
C ASN A 53 9.02 2.08 -4.14
N LYS A 54 10.30 1.92 -3.76
CA LYS A 54 10.90 2.71 -2.67
C LYS A 54 11.11 4.15 -3.13
N ALA A 55 10.69 5.11 -2.32
CA ALA A 55 10.94 6.52 -2.55
C ALA A 55 12.18 7.00 -1.75
N PRO A 56 12.78 8.15 -2.10
CA PRO A 56 13.92 8.71 -1.38
C PRO A 56 13.66 8.88 0.13
N LYS A 57 14.60 8.42 0.97
CA LYS A 57 14.47 8.47 2.42
C LYS A 57 14.62 9.91 2.93
N MET A 58 13.74 10.33 3.85
CA MET A 58 13.91 11.63 4.53
C MET A 58 14.71 11.44 5.81
N ARG A 59 15.72 12.29 6.02
CA ARG A 59 16.68 12.14 7.12
C ARG A 59 16.40 13.12 8.24
N ARG A 60 16.27 12.59 9.46
CA ARG A 60 16.26 13.33 10.73
C ARG A 60 17.42 12.86 11.61
N ARG A 61 17.56 13.47 12.79
CA ARG A 61 18.61 13.13 13.77
C ARG A 61 18.02 12.39 14.97
N THR A 62 18.77 11.45 15.52
CA THR A 62 18.55 10.90 16.86
C THR A 62 19.84 11.02 17.65
N TYR A 63 19.73 11.65 18.82
CA TYR A 63 20.81 11.75 19.79
C TYR A 63 21.01 10.41 20.50
N ARG A 64 22.27 10.01 20.69
CA ARG A 64 22.67 8.75 21.30
C ARG A 64 23.70 9.02 22.40
N ALA A 65 24.03 7.96 23.14
CA ALA A 65 24.98 8.02 24.25
C ALA A 65 26.31 8.70 23.85
N HIS A 66 26.92 9.38 24.82
CA HIS A 66 28.20 10.08 24.68
C HIS A 66 28.25 11.10 23.53
N GLY A 67 27.15 11.83 23.29
CA GLY A 67 27.10 12.90 22.29
C GLY A 67 27.03 12.43 20.83
N ARG A 68 26.87 11.13 20.57
CA ARG A 68 26.77 10.58 19.21
C ARG A 68 25.45 10.99 18.54
N ILE A 69 25.50 11.36 17.26
CA ILE A 69 24.31 11.67 16.45
C ILE A 69 24.18 10.62 15.33
N ASN A 70 23.07 9.89 15.33
CA ASN A 70 22.73 8.90 14.31
C ASN A 70 21.57 9.39 13.42
N PRO A 71 21.45 8.89 12.17
CA PRO A 71 20.32 9.20 11.31
C PRO A 71 19.04 8.48 11.76
N TYR A 72 17.91 9.18 11.71
CA TYR A 72 16.57 8.63 11.83
C TYR A 72 15.82 8.86 10.54
N MET A 73 15.67 7.81 9.74
CA MET A 73 15.22 7.91 8.35
C MET A 73 13.78 7.42 8.21
N SER A 74 12.94 8.18 7.49
CA SER A 74 11.68 7.64 6.97
C SER A 74 11.95 6.73 5.77
N SER A 75 11.03 5.81 5.48
CA SER A 75 11.07 4.95 4.29
C SER A 75 9.74 5.11 3.53
N PRO A 76 9.59 6.18 2.73
CA PRO A 76 8.40 6.39 1.89
C PRO A 76 8.39 5.47 0.65
N CYS A 77 7.27 5.44 -0.06
CA CYS A 77 7.07 4.63 -1.26
C CYS A 77 6.20 5.34 -2.30
N HIS A 78 6.37 4.94 -3.57
CA HIS A 78 5.45 5.23 -4.67
C HIS A 78 4.60 3.99 -4.92
N ILE A 79 3.31 4.18 -5.16
CA ILE A 79 2.35 3.10 -5.44
C ILE A 79 1.70 3.44 -6.77
N GLU A 80 1.71 2.47 -7.68
CA GLU A 80 1.07 2.53 -9.00
C GLU A 80 0.08 1.37 -9.09
N MET A 81 -1.10 1.62 -9.65
CA MET A 81 -2.14 0.61 -9.82
C MET A 81 -2.88 0.83 -11.13
N ILE A 82 -3.16 -0.26 -11.82
CA ILE A 82 -3.91 -0.29 -13.06
C ILE A 82 -5.11 -1.21 -12.83
N LEU A 83 -6.29 -0.69 -13.14
CA LEU A 83 -7.54 -1.43 -13.12
C LEU A 83 -8.04 -1.55 -14.55
N THR A 84 -8.58 -2.71 -14.87
CA THR A 84 -9.16 -3.02 -16.18
C THR A 84 -10.51 -3.68 -15.98
N GLU A 85 -11.43 -3.43 -16.90
CA GLU A 85 -12.65 -4.22 -16.99
C GLU A 85 -12.29 -5.65 -17.40
N LYS A 86 -12.91 -6.63 -16.74
CA LYS A 86 -12.90 -8.01 -17.22
C LYS A 86 -14.34 -8.42 -17.49
N GLU A 87 -14.57 -8.97 -18.68
CA GLU A 87 -15.80 -9.74 -18.91
C GLU A 87 -15.82 -10.89 -17.90
N GLN A 88 -16.93 -10.97 -17.16
CA GLN A 88 -17.22 -12.13 -16.33
C GLN A 88 -17.40 -13.33 -17.28
N MET A 89 -16.43 -14.26 -17.28
CA MET A 89 -16.60 -15.59 -17.86
C MET A 89 -17.53 -16.44 -17.00
#